data_AF-E3J7L5-F1
#
_entry.id   AF-E3J7L5-F1
#
_cell.length_a   1.000
_cell.length_b   1.000
_cell.length_c   1.000
_cell.angle_alpha   90.00
_cell.angle_beta   90.00
_cell.angle_gamma   90.00
#
_symmetry.space_group_name_H-M   'P 1'
#
loop_
_entity.id
_entity.type
_entity.pdbx_description
1 polymer ?
#
loop_
_entity_poly.entity_id
_entity_poly.type
_entity_poly.pdbx_seq_one_letter_code
_entity_poly.pdbx_strand_id
1 'polypeptide(L)'
;MANETRRIFRGTDEAENARRAYEATLTVQRPRDRVGAEWLRELCLRAGADDVGFVDVDRAGLGGESANARRLFPATKALICLVGISNRDAIRSTSRATANNAWHRTGEKLESAAATICTLLAEAGVRAVSTNIGFPMDVQAPPGEVTWGIAQKVVAVEAGMGHMGINRNVIHPKFGNFLLLDTVLIDAEIDAYNQPLDYNPCLGCNLCVAACPVGAISNVGEFDFFACLGHNYREFPFSAADWVEAVAAGDASAYRAKFRDDETQSMLQSLAFEPAYKSAYCMAVCPAGEDVIGPYLADKARFRNDVLLPLRGRPEPVYVQSGTQAERTATRNPAKRVRYLDFKPDVSTVANFALGLRHMFTGNVAQQERLRVAFRFPDGTLLASLENGKLTTGPLDDAPVDAAVVCDAPDYIRILHSPIVGRPEYTAPERYTVTGDPAALRSLLACLD
;
A
#
# COMPACT_ATOMS: atom_id res chain seq x y z
N MET A 1 -40.29 -38.33 3.31
CA MET A 1 -39.54 -37.07 3.39
C MET A 1 -38.14 -37.22 4.00
N ALA A 2 -37.92 -37.45 5.30
CA ALA A 2 -36.55 -37.56 5.86
C ALA A 2 -35.68 -38.67 5.22
N ASN A 3 -36.27 -39.82 4.87
CA ASN A 3 -35.58 -40.95 4.24
C ASN A 3 -35.28 -40.73 2.74
N GLU A 4 -36.01 -39.80 2.12
CA GLU A 4 -35.96 -39.49 0.70
C GLU A 4 -34.87 -38.44 0.42
N THR A 5 -34.84 -37.39 1.25
CA THR A 5 -33.74 -36.41 1.29
C THR A 5 -32.40 -37.09 1.59
N ARG A 6 -32.37 -38.03 2.54
CA ARG A 6 -31.14 -38.79 2.86
C ARG A 6 -30.67 -39.62 1.67
N ARG A 7 -31.57 -40.31 0.96
CA ARG A 7 -31.23 -41.06 -0.25
C ARG A 7 -30.71 -40.17 -1.38
N ILE A 8 -31.25 -38.97 -1.54
CA ILE A 8 -30.80 -37.99 -2.55
C ILE A 8 -29.36 -37.54 -2.29
N PHE A 9 -28.99 -37.26 -1.04
CA PHE A 9 -27.66 -36.71 -0.73
C PHE A 9 -26.60 -37.75 -0.33
N ARG A 10 -27.00 -38.91 0.20
CA ARG A 10 -26.10 -39.95 0.73
C ARG A 10 -26.17 -41.27 -0.03
N GLY A 11 -27.08 -41.40 -1.00
CA GLY A 11 -27.30 -42.65 -1.73
C GLY A 11 -28.03 -43.70 -0.90
N THR A 12 -27.95 -44.96 -1.34
CA THR A 12 -28.51 -46.10 -0.59
C THR A 12 -27.68 -46.39 0.67
N ASP A 13 -28.25 -47.11 1.63
CA ASP A 13 -27.51 -47.53 2.84
C ASP A 13 -26.28 -48.40 2.47
N GLU A 14 -26.35 -49.15 1.39
CA GLU A 14 -25.22 -49.91 0.83
C GLU A 14 -24.10 -48.99 0.34
N ALA A 15 -24.42 -47.94 -0.41
CA ALA A 15 -23.45 -46.95 -0.88
C ALA A 15 -22.80 -46.18 0.28
N GLU A 16 -23.60 -45.82 1.29
CA GLU A 16 -23.11 -45.17 2.51
C GLU A 16 -22.18 -46.09 3.32
N ASN A 17 -22.49 -47.38 3.42
CA ASN A 17 -21.62 -48.36 4.08
C ASN A 17 -20.32 -48.59 3.30
N ALA A 18 -20.39 -48.66 1.95
CA ALA A 18 -19.21 -48.77 1.09
C ALA A 18 -18.29 -47.54 1.23
N ARG A 19 -18.88 -46.34 1.27
CA ARG A 19 -18.17 -45.07 1.53
C ARG A 19 -17.42 -45.12 2.86
N ARG A 20 -18.08 -45.53 3.96
CA ARG A 20 -17.45 -45.63 5.29
C ARG A 20 -16.33 -46.67 5.32
N ALA A 21 -16.51 -47.80 4.65
CA ALA A 21 -15.47 -48.82 4.54
C ALA A 21 -14.24 -48.28 3.80
N TYR A 22 -14.43 -47.52 2.71
CA TYR A 22 -13.36 -46.83 2.00
C TYR A 22 -12.72 -45.71 2.85
N GLU A 23 -13.51 -44.87 3.53
CA GLU A 23 -12.99 -43.84 4.43
C GLU A 23 -12.11 -44.45 5.54
N ALA A 24 -12.45 -45.65 6.02
CA ALA A 24 -11.64 -46.39 7.01
C ALA A 24 -10.32 -46.95 6.44
N THR A 25 -10.17 -47.08 5.12
CA THR A 25 -8.88 -47.48 4.50
C THR A 25 -7.98 -46.29 4.18
N LEU A 26 -8.50 -45.06 4.25
CA LEU A 26 -7.72 -43.86 3.99
C LEU A 26 -6.67 -43.66 5.08
N THR A 27 -5.41 -43.51 4.67
CA THR A 27 -4.33 -43.13 5.58
C THR A 27 -4.44 -41.64 5.88
N VAL A 28 -4.70 -41.30 7.14
CA VAL A 28 -4.63 -39.90 7.60
C VAL A 28 -3.16 -39.48 7.59
N GLN A 29 -2.81 -38.53 6.73
CA GLN A 29 -1.48 -37.89 6.81
C GLN A 29 -1.32 -37.26 8.18
N ARG A 30 -0.25 -37.64 8.90
CA ARG A 30 0.04 -37.05 10.20
C ARG A 30 0.50 -35.60 9.99
N PRO A 31 -0.10 -34.62 10.70
CA PRO A 31 0.38 -33.26 10.68
C PRO A 31 1.85 -33.21 11.06
N ARG A 32 2.61 -32.37 10.37
CA ARG A 32 4.00 -32.10 10.70
C ARG A 32 4.09 -30.80 11.48
N ASP A 33 4.23 -30.90 12.80
CA ASP A 33 4.27 -29.73 13.68
C ASP A 33 5.54 -28.88 13.54
N ARG A 34 6.62 -29.44 12.99
CA ARG A 34 7.91 -28.76 12.80
C ARG A 34 8.62 -29.18 11.51
N VAL A 35 9.17 -28.19 10.81
CA VAL A 35 9.94 -28.35 9.56
C VAL A 35 11.36 -27.79 9.69
N GLY A 36 12.28 -28.33 8.89
CA GLY A 36 13.65 -27.83 8.82
C GLY A 36 13.78 -26.62 7.89
N ALA A 37 14.46 -25.57 8.33
CA ALA A 37 14.64 -24.32 7.60
C ALA A 37 15.39 -24.52 6.28
N GLU A 38 16.42 -25.37 6.25
CA GLU A 38 17.19 -25.67 5.04
C GLU A 38 16.32 -26.34 3.97
N TRP A 39 15.60 -27.39 4.36
CA TRP A 39 14.65 -28.08 3.48
C TRP A 39 13.57 -27.12 2.95
N LEU A 40 13.01 -26.27 3.83
CA LEU A 40 11.98 -25.32 3.44
C LEU A 40 12.54 -24.27 2.47
N ARG A 41 13.77 -23.80 2.69
CA ARG A 41 14.46 -22.86 1.79
C ARG A 41 14.63 -23.48 0.41
N GLU A 42 15.15 -24.71 0.32
CA GLU A 42 15.30 -25.40 -0.96
C GLU A 42 13.96 -25.60 -1.66
N LEU A 43 12.90 -25.93 -0.92
CA LEU A 43 11.54 -26.05 -1.46
C LEU A 43 11.07 -24.73 -2.08
N CYS A 44 11.20 -23.61 -1.36
CA CYS A 44 10.80 -22.28 -1.84
C CYS A 44 11.60 -21.84 -3.07
N LEU A 45 12.93 -22.03 -3.07
CA LEU A 45 13.79 -21.67 -4.19
C LEU A 45 13.48 -22.52 -5.44
N ARG A 46 13.27 -23.84 -5.28
CA ARG A 46 12.84 -24.71 -6.40
C ARG A 46 11.46 -24.36 -6.93
N ALA A 47 10.56 -23.88 -6.07
CA ALA A 47 9.23 -23.43 -6.47
C ALA A 47 9.24 -22.11 -7.25
N GLY A 48 10.36 -21.37 -7.21
CA GLY A 48 10.57 -20.18 -8.05
C GLY A 48 10.84 -18.88 -7.30
N ALA A 49 10.90 -18.88 -5.97
CA ALA A 49 11.37 -17.69 -5.24
C ALA A 49 12.86 -17.44 -5.54
N ASP A 50 13.27 -16.17 -5.62
CA ASP A 50 14.67 -15.79 -5.84
C ASP A 50 15.46 -15.69 -4.54
N ASP A 51 14.78 -15.38 -3.42
CA ASP A 51 15.26 -15.56 -2.05
C ASP A 51 14.06 -15.79 -1.11
N VAL A 52 14.35 -16.20 0.12
CA VAL A 52 13.36 -16.53 1.13
C VAL A 52 13.88 -16.22 2.54
N GLY A 53 12.98 -15.78 3.41
CA GLY A 53 13.25 -15.64 4.84
C GLY A 53 12.09 -16.12 5.70
N PHE A 54 12.39 -16.52 6.92
CA PHE A 54 11.43 -17.13 7.84
C PHE A 54 11.27 -16.30 9.10
N VAL A 55 10.01 -16.08 9.50
CA VAL A 55 9.66 -15.30 10.69
C VAL A 55 8.70 -16.10 11.56
N ASP A 56 8.99 -16.14 12.85
CA ASP A 56 8.07 -16.67 13.85
C ASP A 56 6.86 -15.72 13.99
N VAL A 57 5.64 -16.26 14.04
CA VAL A 57 4.42 -15.45 14.10
C VAL A 57 4.36 -14.56 15.34
N ASP A 58 5.02 -14.92 16.43
CA ASP A 58 5.03 -14.19 17.69
C ASP A 58 6.21 -13.22 17.82
N ARG A 59 6.95 -12.98 16.72
CA ARG A 59 8.00 -11.96 16.70
C ARG A 59 7.43 -10.57 16.96
N ALA A 60 7.93 -9.92 18.01
CA ALA A 60 7.48 -8.58 18.42
C ALA A 60 7.56 -7.52 17.31
N GLY A 61 8.57 -7.60 16.43
CA GLY A 61 8.75 -6.67 15.30
C GLY A 61 7.66 -6.72 14.23
N LEU A 62 6.83 -7.78 14.20
CA LEU A 62 5.67 -7.87 13.30
C LEU A 62 4.53 -6.93 13.69
N GLY A 63 4.48 -6.46 14.93
CA GLY A 63 3.41 -5.57 15.42
C GLY A 63 2.02 -6.17 15.18
N GLY A 64 1.17 -5.45 14.43
CA GLY A 64 -0.19 -5.91 14.09
C GLY A 64 -0.24 -7.09 13.11
N GLU A 65 0.85 -7.39 12.40
CA GLU A 65 0.86 -8.41 11.36
C GLU A 65 0.69 -9.83 11.89
N SER A 66 1.08 -10.10 13.15
CA SER A 66 0.80 -11.37 13.82
C SER A 66 -0.70 -11.64 13.96
N ALA A 67 -1.49 -10.60 14.27
CA ALA A 67 -2.94 -10.70 14.35
C ALA A 67 -3.56 -10.85 12.95
N ASN A 68 -3.04 -10.12 11.96
CA ASN A 68 -3.47 -10.26 10.57
C ASN A 68 -3.22 -11.67 10.02
N ALA A 69 -2.05 -12.26 10.30
CA ALA A 69 -1.72 -13.62 9.90
C ALA A 69 -2.71 -14.64 10.50
N ARG A 70 -3.04 -14.50 11.79
CA ARG A 70 -4.03 -15.37 12.46
C ARG A 70 -5.48 -15.10 12.04
N ARG A 71 -5.80 -13.88 11.57
CA ARG A 71 -7.09 -13.57 10.96
C ARG A 71 -7.25 -14.32 9.63
N LEU A 72 -6.21 -14.35 8.79
CA LEU A 72 -6.22 -15.04 7.50
C LEU A 72 -6.14 -16.57 7.68
N PHE A 73 -5.28 -17.03 8.58
CA PHE A 73 -5.10 -18.44 8.88
C PHE A 73 -4.89 -18.66 10.39
N PRO A 74 -5.94 -19.03 11.15
CA PRO A 74 -5.89 -19.11 12.62
C PRO A 74 -4.82 -20.01 13.22
N ALA A 75 -4.38 -21.03 12.47
CA ALA A 75 -3.37 -21.97 12.93
C ALA A 75 -1.93 -21.52 12.64
N THR A 76 -1.72 -20.30 12.11
CA THR A 76 -0.39 -19.81 11.73
C THR A 76 0.59 -19.85 12.91
N LYS A 77 1.74 -20.48 12.67
CA LYS A 77 2.90 -20.51 13.57
C LYS A 77 4.11 -19.78 12.98
N ALA A 78 4.22 -19.73 11.65
CA ALA A 78 5.33 -19.07 10.97
C ALA A 78 4.90 -18.41 9.65
N LEU A 79 5.66 -17.39 9.26
CA LEU A 79 5.54 -16.67 8.00
C LEU A 79 6.78 -16.95 7.15
N ILE A 80 6.56 -17.28 5.87
CA ILE A 80 7.58 -17.45 4.85
C ILE A 80 7.55 -16.22 3.95
N CYS A 81 8.54 -15.35 4.05
CA CYS A 81 8.71 -14.22 3.14
C CYS A 81 9.38 -14.69 1.86
N LEU A 82 8.74 -14.45 0.72
CA LEU A 82 9.25 -14.76 -0.61
C LEU A 82 9.71 -13.49 -1.32
N VAL A 83 10.88 -13.55 -1.96
CA VAL A 83 11.44 -12.46 -2.77
C VAL A 83 11.39 -12.85 -4.25
N GLY A 84 10.82 -11.98 -5.08
CA GLY A 84 10.86 -12.09 -6.54
C GLY A 84 11.64 -10.93 -7.15
N ILE A 85 12.71 -11.19 -7.90
CA ILE A 85 13.55 -10.17 -8.52
C ILE A 85 12.95 -9.74 -9.86
N SER A 86 12.72 -8.44 -10.01
CA SER A 86 12.26 -7.84 -11.25
C SER A 86 13.40 -7.46 -12.18
N ASN A 87 13.12 -7.40 -13.48
CA ASN A 87 14.09 -6.93 -14.47
C ASN A 87 14.44 -5.45 -14.22
N ARG A 88 15.62 -5.22 -13.64
CA ARG A 88 16.14 -3.90 -13.28
C ARG A 88 16.15 -2.91 -14.44
N ASP A 89 16.57 -3.34 -15.62
CA ASP A 89 16.72 -2.45 -16.77
C ASP A 89 15.34 -2.07 -17.35
N ALA A 90 14.38 -2.99 -17.27
CA ALA A 90 12.98 -2.67 -17.55
C ALA A 90 12.42 -1.62 -16.57
N ILE A 91 12.73 -1.72 -15.28
CA ILE A 91 12.30 -0.71 -14.29
C ILE A 91 12.96 0.66 -14.53
N ARG A 92 14.23 0.66 -14.96
CA ARG A 92 14.99 1.86 -15.35
C ARG A 92 14.57 2.48 -16.68
N SER A 93 13.85 1.74 -17.51
CA SER A 93 13.37 2.22 -18.82
C SER A 93 12.53 3.49 -18.68
N THR A 94 12.67 4.44 -19.59
CA THR A 94 11.73 5.57 -19.67
C THR A 94 10.33 5.14 -20.12
N SER A 95 10.14 3.92 -20.60
CA SER A 95 8.82 3.34 -20.87
C SER A 95 8.21 2.79 -19.58
N ARG A 96 7.13 3.41 -19.08
CA ARG A 96 6.35 2.85 -17.96
C ARG A 96 5.72 1.51 -18.33
N ALA A 97 5.29 1.30 -19.57
CA ALA A 97 4.72 0.02 -20.00
C ALA A 97 5.74 -1.13 -19.85
N THR A 98 7.02 -0.87 -20.17
CA THR A 98 8.11 -1.84 -19.99
C THR A 98 8.34 -2.16 -18.51
N ALA A 99 8.35 -1.15 -17.64
CA ALA A 99 8.48 -1.35 -16.20
C ALA A 99 7.29 -2.14 -15.63
N ASN A 100 6.06 -1.78 -16.01
CA ASN A 100 4.84 -2.48 -15.61
C ASN A 100 4.86 -3.95 -16.02
N ASN A 101 5.19 -4.25 -17.29
CA ASN A 101 5.30 -5.64 -17.74
C ASN A 101 6.29 -6.44 -16.87
N ALA A 102 7.45 -5.87 -16.53
CA ALA A 102 8.41 -6.54 -15.67
C ALA A 102 7.86 -6.82 -14.26
N TRP A 103 7.11 -5.89 -13.66
CA TRP A 103 6.45 -6.15 -12.37
C TRP A 103 5.35 -7.20 -12.49
N HIS A 104 4.48 -7.12 -13.49
CA HIS A 104 3.41 -8.11 -13.70
C HIS A 104 3.99 -9.53 -13.84
N ARG A 105 5.02 -9.71 -14.67
CA ARG A 105 5.71 -10.99 -14.81
C ARG A 105 6.38 -11.47 -13.52
N THR A 106 6.92 -10.55 -12.72
CA THR A 106 7.50 -10.91 -11.42
C THR A 106 6.41 -11.31 -10.44
N GLY A 107 5.26 -10.64 -10.46
CA GLY A 107 4.10 -10.94 -9.64
C GLY A 107 3.53 -12.32 -9.96
N GLU A 108 3.22 -12.58 -11.23
CA GLU A 108 2.77 -13.89 -11.72
C GLU A 108 3.71 -15.02 -11.29
N LYS A 109 5.03 -14.81 -11.43
CA LYS A 109 6.05 -15.78 -10.98
C LYS A 109 5.96 -16.04 -9.47
N LEU A 110 5.82 -14.99 -8.67
CA LEU A 110 5.83 -15.11 -7.21
C LEU A 110 4.54 -15.75 -6.69
N GLU A 111 3.38 -15.39 -7.24
CA GLU A 111 2.09 -16.04 -6.93
C GLU A 111 2.09 -17.52 -7.34
N SER A 112 2.65 -17.84 -8.51
CA SER A 112 2.80 -19.23 -8.96
C SER A 112 3.74 -20.03 -8.03
N ALA A 113 4.83 -19.41 -7.57
CA ALA A 113 5.72 -20.02 -6.59
C ALA A 113 5.00 -20.25 -5.26
N ALA A 114 4.25 -19.27 -4.75
CA ALA A 114 3.48 -19.39 -3.51
C ALA A 114 2.44 -20.52 -3.59
N ALA A 115 1.71 -20.63 -4.70
CA ALA A 115 0.76 -21.72 -4.95
C ALA A 115 1.46 -23.08 -4.96
N THR A 116 2.60 -23.18 -5.64
CA THR A 116 3.41 -24.41 -5.69
C THR A 116 3.94 -24.80 -4.31
N ILE A 117 4.40 -23.84 -3.52
CA ILE A 117 4.84 -24.04 -2.14
C ILE A 117 3.70 -24.60 -1.29
N CYS A 118 2.49 -24.03 -1.38
CA CYS A 118 1.33 -24.52 -0.65
C CYS A 118 1.00 -25.98 -0.99
N THR A 119 1.05 -26.36 -2.27
CA THR A 119 0.85 -27.76 -2.70
C THR A 119 1.91 -28.69 -2.12
N LEU A 120 3.19 -28.34 -2.26
CA LEU A 120 4.31 -29.17 -1.78
C LEU A 120 4.33 -29.30 -0.24
N LEU A 121 3.95 -28.24 0.48
CA LEU A 121 3.79 -28.28 1.93
C LEU A 121 2.63 -29.18 2.34
N ALA A 122 1.49 -29.10 1.65
CA ALA A 122 0.35 -29.97 1.90
C ALA A 122 0.73 -31.45 1.70
N GLU A 123 1.45 -31.79 0.63
CA GLU A 123 1.98 -33.13 0.40
C GLU A 123 2.92 -33.60 1.52
N ALA A 124 3.65 -32.68 2.14
CA ALA A 124 4.53 -32.92 3.28
C ALA A 124 3.80 -32.90 4.65
N GLY A 125 2.47 -32.79 4.68
CA GLY A 125 1.67 -32.77 5.91
C GLY A 125 1.67 -31.44 6.67
N VAL A 126 1.98 -30.33 5.99
CA VAL A 126 1.97 -28.96 6.54
C VAL A 126 0.88 -28.16 5.84
N ARG A 127 0.00 -27.51 6.60
CA ARG A 127 -1.02 -26.65 6.02
C ARG A 127 -0.42 -25.27 5.77
N ALA A 128 -0.72 -24.72 4.60
CA ALA A 128 -0.20 -23.43 4.18
C ALA A 128 -1.27 -22.63 3.44
N VAL A 129 -1.19 -21.31 3.57
CA VAL A 129 -2.03 -20.35 2.84
C VAL A 129 -1.14 -19.26 2.26
N SER A 130 -1.22 -19.05 0.95
CA SER A 130 -0.57 -17.92 0.28
C SER A 130 -1.38 -16.64 0.50
N THR A 131 -0.69 -15.52 0.65
CA THR A 131 -1.32 -14.20 0.73
C THR A 131 -1.51 -13.59 -0.66
N ASN A 132 -2.10 -12.40 -0.73
CA ASN A 132 -2.17 -11.62 -1.96
C ASN A 132 -0.94 -10.73 -2.13
N ILE A 133 -0.37 -10.72 -3.34
CA ILE A 133 0.67 -9.77 -3.71
C ILE A 133 0.03 -8.42 -4.06
N GLY A 134 0.43 -7.35 -3.38
CA GLY A 134 0.05 -5.98 -3.76
C GLY A 134 -1.19 -5.42 -3.04
N PHE A 135 -2.19 -4.99 -3.81
CA PHE A 135 -3.23 -4.09 -3.33
C PHE A 135 -4.23 -4.76 -2.37
N PRO A 136 -4.84 -3.99 -1.44
CA PRO A 136 -6.02 -4.41 -0.70
C PRO A 136 -7.08 -5.02 -1.64
N MET A 137 -7.37 -6.31 -1.45
CA MET A 137 -8.44 -7.01 -2.16
C MET A 137 -9.70 -7.13 -1.30
N ASP A 138 -9.55 -7.09 0.02
CA ASP A 138 -10.65 -7.08 0.99
C ASP A 138 -11.15 -5.64 1.23
N VAL A 139 -11.48 -4.92 0.15
CA VAL A 139 -11.91 -3.51 0.21
C VAL A 139 -13.28 -3.29 0.87
N GLN A 140 -13.98 -4.38 1.20
CA GLN A 140 -15.25 -4.38 1.93
C GLN A 140 -15.06 -4.58 3.44
N ALA A 141 -13.82 -4.52 3.94
CA ALA A 141 -13.56 -4.61 5.38
C ALA A 141 -14.32 -3.52 6.16
N PRO A 142 -14.82 -3.80 7.37
CA PRO A 142 -15.48 -2.82 8.21
C PRO A 142 -14.60 -1.58 8.48
N PRO A 143 -15.19 -0.40 8.72
CA PRO A 143 -14.45 0.79 9.10
C PRO A 143 -13.52 0.54 10.29
N GLY A 144 -12.24 0.91 10.15
CA GLY A 144 -11.22 0.72 11.19
C GLY A 144 -10.46 -0.61 11.11
N GLU A 145 -10.89 -1.56 10.26
CA GLU A 145 -10.12 -2.76 9.95
C GLU A 145 -9.16 -2.53 8.78
N VAL A 146 -8.06 -3.29 8.75
CA VAL A 146 -7.11 -3.23 7.64
C VAL A 146 -7.70 -3.90 6.41
N THR A 147 -7.60 -3.24 5.27
CA THR A 147 -8.08 -3.77 3.97
C THR A 147 -7.03 -4.62 3.25
N TRP A 148 -5.78 -4.61 3.73
CA TRP A 148 -4.71 -5.49 3.26
C TRP A 148 -4.62 -6.77 4.09
N GLY A 149 -4.18 -7.86 3.46
CA GLY A 149 -3.95 -9.14 4.12
C GLY A 149 -2.74 -9.09 5.04
N ILE A 150 -1.54 -8.93 4.45
CA ILE A 150 -0.27 -8.85 5.17
C ILE A 150 0.56 -7.67 4.63
N ALA A 151 1.17 -6.90 5.52
CA ALA A 151 2.12 -5.85 5.17
C ALA A 151 3.47 -6.47 4.80
N GLN A 152 3.61 -6.88 3.53
CA GLN A 152 4.76 -7.62 2.99
C GLN A 152 6.13 -7.01 3.36
N LYS A 153 6.22 -5.66 3.39
CA LYS A 153 7.47 -4.95 3.73
C LYS A 153 7.89 -5.15 5.19
N VAL A 154 6.94 -5.25 6.12
CA VAL A 154 7.22 -5.50 7.55
C VAL A 154 7.78 -6.91 7.70
N VAL A 155 7.09 -7.90 7.11
CA VAL A 155 7.55 -9.30 7.13
C VAL A 155 8.94 -9.43 6.51
N ALA A 156 9.21 -8.77 5.38
CA ALA A 156 10.52 -8.83 4.73
C ALA A 156 11.65 -8.25 5.58
N VAL A 157 11.41 -7.15 6.31
CA VAL A 157 12.38 -6.59 7.25
C VAL A 157 12.66 -7.59 8.39
N GLU A 158 11.59 -8.12 8.99
CA GLU A 158 11.71 -9.09 10.07
C GLU A 158 12.35 -10.41 9.61
N ALA A 159 12.14 -10.81 8.36
CA ALA A 159 12.74 -11.97 7.72
C ALA A 159 14.21 -11.75 7.33
N GLY A 160 14.79 -10.57 7.57
CA GLY A 160 16.16 -10.25 7.18
C GLY A 160 16.36 -10.08 5.67
N MET A 161 15.28 -9.94 4.89
CA MET A 161 15.33 -9.78 3.43
C MET A 161 15.65 -8.34 3.00
N GLY A 162 15.81 -7.41 3.94
CA GLY A 162 16.22 -6.05 3.66
C GLY A 162 15.85 -5.07 4.77
N HIS A 163 16.09 -3.80 4.50
CA HIS A 163 15.65 -2.70 5.37
C HIS A 163 14.91 -1.65 4.55
N MET A 164 13.96 -0.94 5.16
CA MET A 164 13.27 0.16 4.50
C MET A 164 14.22 1.33 4.25
N GLY A 165 14.31 1.77 2.99
CA GLY A 165 15.09 2.94 2.59
C GLY A 165 14.28 4.23 2.61
N ILE A 166 14.93 5.36 2.30
CA ILE A 166 14.29 6.70 2.19
C ILE A 166 13.10 6.68 1.22
N ASN A 167 13.17 5.88 0.16
CA ASN A 167 12.10 5.72 -0.81
C ASN A 167 10.95 4.81 -0.36
N ARG A 168 10.92 4.39 0.91
CA ARG A 168 9.90 3.51 1.52
C ARG A 168 9.82 2.11 0.89
N ASN A 169 10.80 1.72 0.08
CA ASN A 169 10.93 0.34 -0.40
C ASN A 169 11.91 -0.43 0.49
N VAL A 170 11.69 -1.74 0.60
CA VAL A 170 12.66 -2.65 1.19
C VAL A 170 13.84 -2.76 0.22
N ILE A 171 15.05 -2.55 0.74
CA ILE A 171 16.29 -2.69 -0.01
C ILE A 171 16.97 -3.95 0.49
N HIS A 172 17.04 -4.96 -0.37
CA HIS A 172 17.78 -6.19 -0.15
C HIS A 172 19.30 -5.93 -0.27
N PRO A 173 20.15 -6.47 0.61
CA PRO A 173 21.61 -6.28 0.58
C PRO A 173 22.24 -6.60 -0.78
N LYS A 174 21.82 -7.72 -1.37
CA LYS A 174 22.30 -8.18 -2.67
C LYS A 174 21.57 -7.54 -3.87
N PHE A 175 20.25 -7.68 -3.92
CA PHE A 175 19.44 -7.34 -5.12
C PHE A 175 18.94 -5.89 -5.16
N GLY A 176 19.16 -5.10 -4.10
CA GLY A 176 18.61 -3.75 -4.00
C GLY A 176 17.10 -3.77 -3.80
N ASN A 177 16.38 -2.81 -4.38
CA ASN A 177 14.92 -2.72 -4.27
C ASN A 177 14.17 -3.10 -5.55
N PHE A 178 14.84 -3.77 -6.50
CA PHE A 178 14.22 -4.27 -7.73
C PHE A 178 13.52 -5.61 -7.48
N LEU A 179 12.64 -5.62 -6.49
CA LEU A 179 11.98 -6.83 -6.01
C LEU A 179 10.50 -6.60 -5.71
N LEU A 180 9.75 -7.70 -5.79
CA LEU A 180 8.43 -7.84 -5.21
C LEU A 180 8.49 -8.84 -4.05
N LEU A 181 7.50 -8.77 -3.17
CA LEU A 181 7.43 -9.53 -1.93
C LEU A 181 6.07 -10.20 -1.82
N ASP A 182 6.05 -11.44 -1.35
CA ASP A 182 4.85 -12.17 -0.96
C ASP A 182 5.12 -12.95 0.34
N THR A 183 4.06 -13.42 0.99
CA THR A 183 4.14 -14.19 2.23
C THR A 183 3.28 -15.45 2.13
N VAL A 184 3.83 -16.58 2.59
CA VAL A 184 3.07 -17.81 2.83
C VAL A 184 2.97 -18.04 4.34
N LEU A 185 1.76 -18.28 4.83
CA LEU A 185 1.47 -18.58 6.24
C LEU A 185 1.43 -20.09 6.43
N ILE A 186 2.07 -20.63 7.47
CA ILE A 186 2.10 -22.09 7.74
C ILE A 186 1.71 -22.44 9.18
N ASP A 187 1.20 -23.64 9.41
CA ASP A 187 0.82 -24.15 10.74
C ASP A 187 1.90 -24.99 11.45
N ALA A 188 3.11 -24.98 10.91
CA ALA A 188 4.28 -25.66 11.46
C ALA A 188 5.31 -24.65 11.98
N GLU A 189 6.01 -25.03 13.05
CA GLU A 189 7.21 -24.31 13.51
C GLU A 189 8.37 -24.58 12.55
N ILE A 190 9.28 -23.61 12.42
CA ILE A 190 10.52 -23.77 11.65
C ILE A 190 11.66 -23.88 12.66
N ASP A 191 12.58 -24.82 12.45
CA ASP A 191 13.67 -25.04 13.40
C ASP A 191 14.67 -23.88 13.54
N ALA A 192 14.73 -22.97 12.56
CA ALA A 192 15.49 -21.73 12.60
C ALA A 192 14.75 -20.59 11.87
N TYR A 193 14.78 -19.39 12.46
CA TYR A 193 14.20 -18.17 11.89
C TYR A 193 15.28 -17.14 11.59
N ASN A 194 15.09 -16.35 10.52
CA ASN A 194 15.99 -15.25 10.17
C ASN A 194 15.84 -14.09 11.16
N GLN A 195 16.79 -13.15 11.18
CA GLN A 195 16.72 -11.93 11.99
C GLN A 195 16.77 -10.70 11.09
N PRO A 196 16.20 -9.55 11.53
CA PRO A 196 16.38 -8.29 10.82
C PRO A 196 17.85 -7.96 10.64
N LEU A 197 18.17 -7.25 9.57
CA LEU A 197 19.53 -6.75 9.36
C LEU A 197 19.93 -5.78 10.47
N ASP A 198 21.18 -5.84 10.90
CA ASP A 198 21.78 -4.93 11.87
C ASP A 198 22.22 -3.59 11.24
N TYR A 199 21.99 -3.40 9.95
CA TYR A 199 22.26 -2.18 9.20
C TYR A 199 21.18 -1.90 8.16
N ASN A 200 21.13 -0.65 7.67
CA ASN A 200 20.25 -0.25 6.57
C ASN A 200 21.05 -0.18 5.24
N PRO A 201 20.70 -0.96 4.20
CA PRO A 201 21.40 -0.92 2.91
C PRO A 201 21.23 0.39 2.12
N CYS A 202 20.38 1.31 2.57
CA CYS A 202 20.21 2.62 1.94
C CYS A 202 21.48 3.47 2.02
N LEU A 203 21.94 4.00 0.88
CA LEU A 203 23.17 4.82 0.81
C LEU A 203 22.98 6.29 1.26
N GLY A 204 21.77 6.73 1.62
CA GLY A 204 21.49 8.15 1.90
C GLY A 204 21.70 9.10 0.70
N CYS A 205 21.75 8.58 -0.53
CA CYS A 205 22.18 9.34 -1.71
C CYS A 205 21.16 10.37 -2.26
N ASN A 206 19.91 10.35 -1.79
CA ASN A 206 18.81 11.24 -2.21
C ASN A 206 18.47 11.22 -3.72
N LEU A 207 18.91 10.20 -4.49
CA LEU A 207 18.52 10.06 -5.89
C LEU A 207 17.00 9.85 -6.05
N CYS A 208 16.38 9.09 -5.14
CA CYS A 208 14.94 8.88 -5.13
C CYS A 208 14.15 10.17 -4.88
N VAL A 209 14.65 11.04 -3.98
CA VAL A 209 14.10 12.38 -3.72
C VAL A 209 14.16 13.22 -4.99
N ALA A 210 15.33 13.28 -5.63
CA ALA A 210 15.53 14.05 -6.86
C ALA A 210 14.72 13.53 -8.06
N ALA A 211 14.39 12.24 -8.08
CA ALA A 211 13.67 11.61 -9.18
C ALA A 211 12.14 11.68 -9.04
N CYS A 212 11.61 11.91 -7.84
CA CYS A 212 10.16 11.87 -7.60
C CYS A 212 9.44 13.02 -8.33
N PRO A 213 8.48 12.73 -9.25
CA PRO A 213 7.84 13.76 -10.06
C PRO A 213 6.87 14.65 -9.25
N VAL A 214 6.38 14.14 -8.12
CA VAL A 214 5.44 14.82 -7.22
C VAL A 214 6.08 15.24 -5.90
N GLY A 215 7.38 15.00 -5.71
CA GLY A 215 8.06 15.38 -4.46
C GLY A 215 7.60 14.63 -3.22
N ALA A 216 7.01 13.44 -3.38
CA ALA A 216 6.45 12.66 -2.26
C ALA A 216 7.49 12.12 -1.27
N ILE A 217 8.77 12.16 -1.61
CA ILE A 217 9.86 11.62 -0.79
C ILE A 217 10.71 12.80 -0.31
N SER A 218 10.84 12.96 1.00
CA SER A 218 11.68 13.98 1.61
C SER A 218 13.08 13.44 1.95
N ASN A 219 14.08 14.33 1.96
CA ASN A 219 15.45 14.00 2.39
C ASN A 219 15.60 13.94 3.93
N VAL A 220 14.58 14.33 4.69
CA VAL A 220 14.54 14.23 6.17
C VAL A 220 13.64 13.08 6.67
N GLY A 221 13.24 12.17 5.78
CA GLY A 221 12.52 10.93 6.14
C GLY A 221 10.99 11.03 6.09
N GLU A 222 10.43 12.21 5.80
CA GLU A 222 9.00 12.37 5.56
C GLU A 222 8.56 11.78 4.22
N PHE A 223 7.32 11.31 4.15
CA PHE A 223 6.72 10.73 2.95
C PHE A 223 5.27 11.18 2.79
N ASP A 224 5.00 11.92 1.71
CA ASP A 224 3.65 12.31 1.33
C ASP A 224 2.96 11.15 0.59
N PHE A 225 2.16 10.42 1.37
CA PHE A 225 1.45 9.25 0.87
C PHE A 225 0.42 9.61 -0.20
N PHE A 226 -0.31 10.72 -0.07
CA PHE A 226 -1.37 11.07 -1.01
C PHE A 226 -0.84 11.60 -2.33
N ALA A 227 0.26 12.36 -2.33
CA ALA A 227 0.94 12.74 -3.56
C ALA A 227 1.44 11.52 -4.32
N CYS A 228 2.06 10.55 -3.62
CA CYS A 228 2.47 9.29 -4.23
C CYS A 228 1.27 8.47 -4.72
N LEU A 229 0.23 8.35 -3.89
CA LEU A 229 -0.99 7.59 -4.19
C LEU A 229 -1.65 8.12 -5.47
N GLY A 230 -2.02 9.41 -5.47
CA GLY A 230 -2.74 10.04 -6.57
C GLY A 230 -1.99 9.97 -7.90
N HIS A 231 -0.66 10.11 -7.89
CA HIS A 231 0.12 10.02 -9.12
C HIS A 231 0.46 8.59 -9.53
N ASN A 232 1.20 7.86 -8.69
CA ASN A 232 1.75 6.56 -9.06
C ASN A 232 0.64 5.54 -9.30
N TYR A 233 -0.45 5.64 -8.55
CA TYR A 233 -1.58 4.72 -8.58
C TYR A 233 -2.83 5.33 -9.19
N ARG A 234 -2.65 6.30 -10.10
CA ARG A 234 -3.74 7.01 -10.79
C ARG A 234 -4.87 6.10 -11.29
N GLU A 235 -4.50 4.91 -11.77
CA GLU A 235 -5.38 3.95 -12.46
C GLU A 235 -5.85 2.82 -11.54
N PHE A 236 -5.51 2.87 -10.25
CA PHE A 236 -5.97 1.92 -9.25
C PHE A 236 -7.30 2.40 -8.65
N PRO A 237 -8.11 1.49 -8.07
CA PRO A 237 -9.49 1.78 -7.67
C PRO A 237 -9.67 3.07 -6.84
N PHE A 238 -8.76 3.35 -5.89
CA PHE A 238 -8.84 4.56 -5.06
C PHE A 238 -8.71 5.86 -5.86
N SER A 239 -7.78 5.92 -6.82
CA SER A 239 -7.55 7.15 -7.59
C SER A 239 -8.42 7.23 -8.83
N ALA A 240 -8.97 6.12 -9.33
CA ALA A 240 -9.84 6.08 -10.51
C ALA A 240 -11.30 6.50 -10.23
N ALA A 241 -11.70 6.70 -8.96
CA ALA A 241 -13.07 7.08 -8.60
C ALA A 241 -13.53 8.39 -9.27
N ASP A 242 -12.64 9.38 -9.38
CA ASP A 242 -12.95 10.68 -10.00
C ASP A 242 -13.23 10.61 -11.51
N TRP A 243 -12.76 9.54 -12.15
CA TRP A 243 -13.04 9.21 -13.54
C TRP A 243 -14.41 8.57 -13.67
N VAL A 244 -14.76 7.63 -12.78
CA VAL A 244 -16.09 7.01 -12.73
C VAL A 244 -17.17 8.06 -12.48
N GLU A 245 -16.96 8.98 -11.53
CA GLU A 245 -17.87 10.10 -11.27
C GLU A 245 -18.09 10.96 -12.51
N ALA A 246 -17.02 11.30 -13.23
CA ALA A 246 -17.11 12.10 -14.44
C ALA A 246 -17.85 11.39 -15.58
N VAL A 247 -17.69 10.06 -15.71
CA VAL A 247 -18.45 9.24 -16.66
C VAL A 247 -19.93 9.21 -16.26
N ALA A 248 -20.23 8.98 -14.98
CA ALA A 248 -21.60 8.88 -14.45
C ALA A 248 -22.37 10.21 -14.56
N ALA A 249 -21.70 11.35 -14.52
CA ALA A 249 -22.30 12.67 -14.69
C ALA A 249 -22.97 12.86 -16.08
N GLY A 250 -22.59 12.07 -17.09
CA GLY A 250 -23.29 12.03 -18.38
C GLY A 250 -23.10 13.26 -19.29
N ASP A 251 -22.20 14.20 -18.94
CA ASP A 251 -21.86 15.36 -19.78
C ASP A 251 -20.54 15.13 -20.52
N ALA A 252 -20.63 14.79 -21.80
CA ALA A 252 -19.47 14.52 -22.65
C ALA A 252 -18.56 15.74 -22.87
N SER A 253 -19.10 16.96 -22.79
CA SER A 253 -18.30 18.20 -22.93
C SER A 253 -17.48 18.44 -21.68
N ALA A 254 -18.12 18.38 -20.50
CA ALA A 254 -17.45 18.50 -19.21
C ALA A 254 -16.42 17.38 -19.00
N TYR A 255 -16.74 16.14 -19.41
CA TYR A 255 -15.81 15.02 -19.38
C TYR A 255 -14.55 15.32 -20.19
N ARG A 256 -14.68 15.72 -21.47
CA ARG A 256 -13.54 15.99 -22.36
C ARG A 256 -12.73 17.23 -21.94
N ALA A 257 -13.33 18.15 -21.19
CA ALA A 257 -12.61 19.26 -20.59
C ALA A 257 -11.68 18.80 -19.45
N LYS A 258 -12.09 17.77 -18.68
CA LYS A 258 -11.31 17.22 -17.57
C LYS A 258 -10.35 16.12 -18.01
N PHE A 259 -10.82 15.14 -18.77
CA PHE A 259 -10.10 13.94 -19.18
C PHE A 259 -9.74 13.99 -20.66
N ARG A 260 -8.45 13.80 -20.96
CA ARG A 260 -7.99 13.65 -22.34
C ARG A 260 -8.24 12.24 -22.86
N ASP A 261 -8.25 12.10 -24.17
CA ASP A 261 -8.39 10.81 -24.84
C ASP A 261 -7.29 9.81 -24.43
N ASP A 262 -6.04 10.27 -24.27
CA ASP A 262 -4.93 9.43 -23.82
C ASP A 262 -5.08 8.95 -22.37
N GLU A 263 -5.68 9.78 -21.50
CA GLU A 263 -5.96 9.41 -20.11
C GLU A 263 -7.08 8.36 -20.05
N THR A 264 -8.12 8.53 -20.86
CA THR A 264 -9.25 7.59 -20.97
C THR A 264 -8.78 6.23 -21.48
N GLN A 265 -7.98 6.22 -22.57
CA GLN A 265 -7.42 4.99 -23.13
C GLN A 265 -6.54 4.26 -22.11
N SER A 266 -5.71 5.01 -21.38
CA SER A 266 -4.84 4.45 -20.36
C SER A 266 -5.62 3.81 -19.20
N MET A 267 -6.72 4.43 -18.75
CA MET A 267 -7.64 3.83 -17.77
C MET A 267 -8.27 2.54 -18.29
N LEU A 268 -8.81 2.56 -19.51
CA LEU A 268 -9.44 1.39 -20.12
C LEU A 268 -8.45 0.24 -20.30
N GLN A 269 -7.21 0.54 -20.68
CA GLN A 269 -6.14 -0.47 -20.77
C GLN A 269 -5.82 -1.06 -19.39
N SER A 270 -5.72 -0.23 -18.36
CA SER A 270 -5.46 -0.70 -16.99
C SER A 270 -6.57 -1.60 -16.44
N LEU A 271 -7.83 -1.35 -16.83
CA LEU A 271 -8.97 -2.19 -16.48
C LEU A 271 -9.05 -3.49 -17.29
N ALA A 272 -8.66 -3.45 -18.57
CA ALA A 272 -8.76 -4.60 -19.47
C ALA A 272 -7.59 -5.58 -19.33
N PHE A 273 -6.43 -5.10 -18.90
CA PHE A 273 -5.24 -5.90 -18.67
C PHE A 273 -4.95 -5.95 -17.17
N GLU A 274 -3.93 -5.21 -16.72
CA GLU A 274 -3.59 -5.11 -15.30
C GLU A 274 -3.32 -3.64 -14.94
N PRO A 275 -3.56 -3.26 -13.67
CA PRO A 275 -3.34 -1.89 -13.21
C PRO A 275 -1.91 -1.42 -13.45
N ALA A 276 -1.75 -0.31 -14.19
CA ALA A 276 -0.44 0.23 -14.52
C ALA A 276 0.00 1.31 -13.55
N TYR A 277 1.24 1.19 -13.07
CA TYR A 277 1.90 2.20 -12.26
C TYR A 277 2.40 3.34 -13.15
N LYS A 278 2.13 4.59 -12.74
CA LYS A 278 2.60 5.78 -13.49
C LYS A 278 4.04 6.18 -13.17
N SER A 279 4.60 5.74 -12.04
CA SER A 279 5.95 6.12 -11.62
C SER A 279 6.79 4.91 -11.18
N ALA A 280 7.32 4.93 -9.96
CA ALA A 280 8.45 4.14 -9.43
C ALA A 280 9.86 4.62 -9.85
N TYR A 281 10.02 5.91 -10.15
CA TYR A 281 11.36 6.48 -10.38
C TYR A 281 12.29 6.32 -9.18
N CYS A 282 11.74 6.34 -7.96
CA CYS A 282 12.48 6.10 -6.75
C CYS A 282 13.08 4.68 -6.65
N MET A 283 12.48 3.70 -7.34
CA MET A 283 13.02 2.35 -7.49
C MET A 283 14.08 2.33 -8.59
N ALA A 284 13.75 2.84 -9.77
CA ALA A 284 14.64 2.88 -10.93
C ALA A 284 16.03 3.48 -10.65
N VAL A 285 16.08 4.60 -9.93
CA VAL A 285 17.32 5.33 -9.66
C VAL A 285 18.10 4.81 -8.45
N CYS A 286 17.57 3.83 -7.72
CA CYS A 286 18.24 3.29 -6.54
C CYS A 286 19.52 2.53 -6.98
N PRO A 287 20.70 2.92 -6.47
CA PRO A 287 21.93 2.19 -6.76
C PRO A 287 22.26 1.15 -5.68
N ALA A 288 21.49 1.07 -4.58
CA ALA A 288 21.79 0.17 -3.48
C ALA A 288 21.61 -1.30 -3.89
N GLY A 289 22.42 -2.19 -3.30
CA GLY A 289 22.49 -3.61 -3.62
C GLY A 289 23.86 -4.01 -4.17
N GLU A 290 24.47 -5.09 -3.68
CA GLU A 290 25.76 -5.60 -4.16
C GLU A 290 25.76 -5.81 -5.69
N ASP A 291 24.70 -6.41 -6.23
CA ASP A 291 24.54 -6.67 -7.66
C ASP A 291 24.16 -5.41 -8.46
N VAL A 292 23.91 -4.28 -7.79
CA VAL A 292 23.33 -3.06 -8.35
C VAL A 292 24.30 -1.87 -8.32
N ILE A 293 25.14 -1.77 -7.29
CA ILE A 293 25.89 -0.56 -6.94
C ILE A 293 27.08 -0.27 -7.85
N GLY A 294 27.61 -1.29 -8.55
CA GLY A 294 28.82 -1.21 -9.37
C GLY A 294 28.88 0.02 -10.29
N PRO A 295 27.91 0.22 -11.22
CA PRO A 295 27.91 1.37 -12.13
C PRO A 295 27.88 2.74 -11.42
N TYR A 296 27.21 2.84 -10.26
CA TYR A 296 27.15 4.07 -9.49
C TYR A 296 28.48 4.41 -8.80
N LEU A 297 29.21 3.41 -8.30
CA LEU A 297 30.53 3.61 -7.72
C LEU A 297 31.58 3.91 -8.79
N ALA A 298 31.47 3.29 -9.96
CA ALA A 298 32.44 3.46 -11.04
C ALA A 298 32.40 4.89 -11.61
N ASP A 299 31.20 5.43 -11.85
CA ASP A 299 31.03 6.79 -12.36
C ASP A 299 29.65 7.36 -12.00
N LYS A 300 29.62 8.20 -10.96
CA LYS A 300 28.39 8.86 -10.50
C LYS A 300 27.81 9.84 -11.52
N ALA A 301 28.67 10.49 -12.31
CA ALA A 301 28.23 11.46 -13.32
C ALA A 301 27.55 10.73 -14.49
N ARG A 302 28.16 9.63 -14.95
CA ARG A 302 27.56 8.76 -15.95
C ARG A 302 26.27 8.11 -15.44
N PHE A 303 26.24 7.58 -14.21
CA PHE A 303 25.00 7.02 -13.64
C PHE A 303 23.88 8.05 -13.61
N ARG A 304 24.17 9.30 -13.22
CA ARG A 304 23.21 10.40 -13.26
C ARG A 304 22.68 10.62 -14.68
N ASN A 305 23.55 10.65 -15.69
CA ASN A 305 23.18 10.91 -17.08
C ASN A 305 22.41 9.74 -17.72
N ASP A 306 22.78 8.50 -17.39
CA ASP A 306 22.24 7.29 -18.02
C ASP A 306 20.94 6.82 -17.33
N VAL A 307 20.74 7.12 -16.03
CA VAL A 307 19.60 6.60 -15.23
C VAL A 307 18.69 7.71 -14.70
N LEU A 308 19.22 8.72 -14.02
CA LEU A 308 18.39 9.74 -13.34
C LEU A 308 17.79 10.75 -14.32
N LEU A 309 18.63 11.38 -15.15
CA LEU A 309 18.19 12.46 -16.04
C LEU A 309 17.15 12.02 -17.09
N PRO A 310 17.23 10.82 -17.69
CA PRO A 310 16.21 10.39 -18.65
C PRO A 310 14.82 10.28 -18.03
N LEU A 311 14.71 9.83 -16.78
CA LEU A 311 13.42 9.75 -16.06
C LEU A 311 12.89 11.14 -15.69
N ARG A 312 13.77 12.02 -15.19
CA ARG A 312 13.40 13.41 -14.86
C ARG A 312 12.99 14.21 -16.10
N GLY A 313 13.68 14.03 -17.21
CA GLY A 313 13.46 14.74 -18.47
C GLY A 313 12.36 14.15 -19.35
N ARG A 314 11.77 13.01 -18.98
CA ARG A 314 10.69 12.39 -19.74
C ARG A 314 9.45 13.28 -19.80
N PRO A 315 8.92 13.60 -21.00
CA PRO A 315 7.62 14.23 -21.17
C PRO A 315 6.47 13.32 -20.72
N GLU A 316 5.70 13.71 -19.69
CA GLU A 316 4.57 12.91 -19.19
C GLU A 316 3.54 13.71 -18.39
N PRO A 317 2.29 13.24 -18.27
CA PRO A 317 1.34 13.79 -17.32
C PRO A 317 1.77 13.48 -15.88
N VAL A 318 1.66 14.47 -14.99
CA VAL A 318 1.84 14.31 -13.54
C VAL A 318 0.56 14.72 -12.85
N TYR A 319 -0.01 13.81 -12.09
CA TYR A 319 -1.32 13.95 -11.47
C TYR A 319 -1.17 14.44 -10.03
N VAL A 320 -1.78 15.57 -9.71
CA VAL A 320 -1.65 16.24 -8.40
C VAL A 320 -2.97 16.86 -7.99
N GLN A 321 -3.12 17.15 -6.70
CA GLN A 321 -4.18 18.02 -6.22
C GLN A 321 -3.73 19.48 -6.33
N SER A 322 -4.68 20.37 -6.65
CA SER A 322 -4.44 21.81 -6.75
C SER A 322 -4.04 22.41 -5.39
N GLY A 323 -3.09 23.33 -5.37
CA GLY A 323 -2.60 24.02 -4.18
C GLY A 323 -1.49 23.28 -3.41
N THR A 324 -1.25 22.00 -3.70
CA THR A 324 -0.34 21.14 -2.92
C THR A 324 1.14 21.36 -3.22
N GLN A 325 2.01 20.90 -2.32
CA GLN A 325 3.45 20.81 -2.57
C GLN A 325 3.80 19.95 -3.80
N ALA A 326 2.97 18.94 -4.11
CA ALA A 326 3.13 18.11 -5.29
C ALA A 326 2.97 18.91 -6.59
N GLU A 327 1.96 19.79 -6.66
CA GLU A 327 1.78 20.71 -7.80
C GLU A 327 2.97 21.64 -7.97
N ARG A 328 3.44 22.26 -6.87
CA ARG A 328 4.62 23.14 -6.89
C ARG A 328 5.86 22.40 -7.40
N THR A 329 6.03 21.13 -7.00
CA THR A 329 7.15 20.29 -7.43
C THR A 329 7.06 19.94 -8.92
N ALA A 330 5.88 19.50 -9.37
CA ALA A 330 5.66 19.12 -10.76
C ALA A 330 5.86 20.31 -11.71
N THR A 331 5.36 21.49 -11.35
CA THR A 331 5.43 22.72 -12.17
C THR A 331 6.86 23.22 -12.38
N ARG A 332 7.78 22.95 -11.44
CA ARG A 332 9.21 23.30 -11.57
C ARG A 332 9.93 22.50 -12.66
N ASN A 333 9.36 21.40 -13.13
CA ASN A 333 9.98 20.56 -14.15
C ASN A 333 9.26 20.74 -15.50
N PRO A 334 9.88 21.38 -16.51
CA PRO A 334 9.23 21.67 -17.79
C PRO A 334 8.89 20.42 -18.61
N ALA A 335 9.48 19.26 -18.29
CA ALA A 335 9.10 17.99 -18.91
C ALA A 335 7.77 17.44 -18.35
N LYS A 336 7.24 17.97 -17.25
CA LYS A 336 6.04 17.44 -16.60
C LYS A 336 4.83 18.28 -16.96
N ARG A 337 3.76 17.63 -17.39
CA ARG A 337 2.48 18.26 -17.69
C ARG A 337 1.54 18.03 -16.51
N VAL A 338 1.28 19.07 -15.72
CA VAL A 338 0.38 18.98 -14.56
C VAL A 338 -1.04 18.62 -15.02
N ARG A 339 -1.64 17.66 -14.33
CA ARG A 339 -3.04 17.23 -14.44
C ARG A 339 -3.64 17.20 -13.04
N TYR A 340 -4.88 17.65 -12.91
CA TYR A 340 -5.54 17.75 -11.62
C TYR A 340 -6.36 16.51 -11.30
N LEU A 341 -6.24 16.06 -10.06
CA LEU A 341 -7.08 15.02 -9.47
C LEU A 341 -8.14 15.67 -8.61
N ASP A 342 -9.38 15.21 -8.77
CA ASP A 342 -10.45 15.46 -7.80
C ASP A 342 -10.49 14.31 -6.79
N PHE A 343 -9.33 13.87 -6.29
CA PHE A 343 -9.26 12.79 -5.32
C PHE A 343 -9.83 13.28 -3.99
N LYS A 344 -10.93 12.65 -3.56
CA LYS A 344 -11.56 12.86 -2.25
C LYS A 344 -11.53 11.52 -1.52
N PRO A 345 -10.55 11.28 -0.62
CA PRO A 345 -10.60 10.09 0.21
C PRO A 345 -11.95 10.05 0.93
N ASP A 346 -12.57 8.87 0.98
CA ASP A 346 -13.80 8.68 1.73
C ASP A 346 -13.52 8.84 3.22
N VAL A 347 -13.81 10.02 3.75
CA VAL A 347 -13.70 10.32 5.19
C VAL A 347 -15.08 10.32 5.86
N SER A 348 -16.06 9.58 5.33
CA SER A 348 -17.42 9.45 5.88
C SER A 348 -17.52 8.77 7.25
N THR A 349 -16.37 8.34 7.81
CA THR A 349 -16.27 7.80 9.16
C THR A 349 -15.25 8.58 9.97
N VAL A 350 -15.46 8.66 11.28
CA VAL A 350 -14.54 9.34 12.22
C VAL A 350 -13.11 8.80 12.11
N ALA A 351 -12.96 7.49 11.91
CA ALA A 351 -11.66 6.84 11.74
C ALA A 351 -10.95 7.30 10.45
N ASN A 352 -11.67 7.36 9.33
CA ASN A 352 -11.11 7.82 8.07
C ASN A 352 -10.83 9.33 8.09
N PHE A 353 -11.63 10.13 8.79
CA PHE A 353 -11.34 11.56 9.00
C PHE A 353 -10.06 11.77 9.80
N ALA A 354 -9.85 10.99 10.87
CA ALA A 354 -8.62 11.01 11.65
C ALA A 354 -7.39 10.60 10.81
N LEU A 355 -7.55 9.60 9.94
CA LEU A 355 -6.53 9.14 9.01
C LEU A 355 -6.20 10.22 7.97
N GLY A 356 -7.22 10.85 7.40
CA GLY A 356 -7.09 11.97 6.46
C GLY A 356 -6.29 13.12 7.07
N LEU A 357 -6.68 13.59 8.27
CA LEU A 357 -5.98 14.63 9.02
C LEU A 357 -4.48 14.34 9.18
N ARG A 358 -4.13 13.12 9.61
CA ARG A 358 -2.74 12.70 9.80
C ARG A 358 -1.93 12.69 8.50
N HIS A 359 -2.57 12.33 7.39
CA HIS A 359 -1.89 12.20 6.11
C HIS A 359 -1.79 13.51 5.31
N MET A 360 -2.72 14.44 5.48
CA MET A 360 -2.65 15.78 4.86
C MET A 360 -1.78 16.75 5.66
N PHE A 361 -1.45 16.43 6.90
CA PHE A 361 -0.67 17.34 7.74
C PHE A 361 0.74 17.60 7.19
N THR A 362 1.02 18.87 6.89
CA THR A 362 2.34 19.38 6.50
C THR A 362 2.84 20.29 7.61
N GLY A 363 3.78 19.78 8.43
CA GLY A 363 4.30 20.48 9.61
C GLY A 363 4.96 21.85 9.36
N ASN A 364 5.03 22.30 8.10
CA ASN A 364 5.64 23.56 7.67
C ASN A 364 4.93 24.84 8.17
N VAL A 365 3.67 24.76 8.62
CA VAL A 365 2.87 25.93 9.04
C VAL A 365 2.67 26.02 10.56
N ALA A 366 3.12 25.03 11.32
CA ALA A 366 2.87 24.96 12.76
C ALA A 366 3.77 25.93 13.56
N GLN A 367 3.40 27.21 13.59
CA GLN A 367 4.02 28.25 14.43
C GLN A 367 3.38 28.36 15.84
N GLN A 368 2.30 27.62 16.12
CA GLN A 368 1.63 27.65 17.42
C GLN A 368 2.20 26.59 18.38
N GLU A 369 2.50 26.99 19.62
CA GLU A 369 3.05 26.11 20.66
C GLU A 369 2.10 24.96 21.03
N ARG A 370 0.78 25.21 21.02
CA ARG A 370 -0.27 24.22 21.32
C ARG A 370 -1.62 24.62 20.74
N LEU A 371 -2.32 23.69 20.09
CA LEU A 371 -3.66 23.87 19.51
C LEU A 371 -4.46 22.57 19.62
N ARG A 372 -5.72 22.66 20.08
CA ARG A 372 -6.63 21.52 20.30
C ARG A 372 -8.00 21.81 19.70
N VAL A 373 -8.42 21.01 18.72
CA VAL A 373 -9.72 21.14 18.06
C VAL A 373 -10.52 19.85 18.27
N ALA A 374 -11.68 19.96 18.89
CA ALA A 374 -12.65 18.87 19.01
C ALA A 374 -13.55 18.84 17.79
N PHE A 375 -13.79 17.65 17.25
CA PHE A 375 -14.81 17.39 16.24
C PHE A 375 -15.88 16.48 16.84
N ARG A 376 -17.15 16.88 16.66
CA ARG A 376 -18.34 16.11 17.05
C ARG A 376 -19.14 15.83 15.79
N PHE A 377 -19.18 14.57 15.40
CA PHE A 377 -19.90 14.07 14.25
C PHE A 377 -21.18 13.34 14.70
N PRO A 378 -22.15 13.10 13.81
CA PRO A 378 -23.33 12.30 14.15
C PRO A 378 -23.00 10.86 14.58
N ASP A 379 -21.88 10.32 14.09
CA ASP A 379 -21.42 8.94 14.26
C ASP A 379 -20.21 8.81 15.22
N GLY A 380 -19.74 9.89 15.84
CA GLY A 380 -18.69 9.82 16.85
C GLY A 380 -17.96 11.14 17.13
N THR A 381 -16.81 11.06 17.79
CA THR A 381 -16.02 12.24 18.16
C THR A 381 -14.53 12.04 17.90
N LEU A 382 -13.82 13.14 17.68
CA LEU A 382 -12.38 13.13 17.45
C LEU A 382 -11.74 14.38 18.07
N LEU A 383 -10.61 14.19 18.74
CA LEU A 383 -9.72 15.27 19.13
C LEU A 383 -8.55 15.34 18.15
N ALA A 384 -8.28 16.52 17.60
CA ALA A 384 -7.05 16.83 16.88
C ALA A 384 -6.19 17.78 17.73
N SER A 385 -4.98 17.36 18.07
CA SER A 385 -4.05 18.16 18.88
C SER A 385 -2.75 18.38 18.13
N LEU A 386 -2.37 19.65 17.99
CA LEU A 386 -1.10 20.09 17.42
C LEU A 386 -0.22 20.63 18.56
N GLU A 387 0.95 20.04 18.72
CA GLU A 387 1.93 20.43 19.74
C GLU A 387 3.33 20.25 19.16
N ASN A 388 4.18 21.29 19.27
CA ASN A 388 5.56 21.27 18.74
C ASN A 388 5.68 20.80 17.28
N GLY A 389 4.76 21.25 16.41
CA GLY A 389 4.74 20.88 15.00
C GLY A 389 4.29 19.45 14.70
N LYS A 390 3.74 18.73 15.68
CA LYS A 390 3.24 17.36 15.52
C LYS A 390 1.73 17.31 15.71
N LEU A 391 1.03 16.78 14.70
CA LEU A 391 -0.39 16.46 14.81
C LEU A 391 -0.60 15.07 15.45
N THR A 392 -1.49 15.01 16.42
CA THR A 392 -2.01 13.77 17.01
C THR A 392 -3.53 13.78 16.94
N THR A 393 -4.12 12.61 16.75
CA THR A 393 -5.58 12.45 16.76
C THR A 393 -6.00 11.29 17.64
N GLY A 394 -7.12 11.43 18.34
CA GLY A 394 -7.59 10.43 19.31
C GLY A 394 -8.99 10.73 19.84
N PRO A 395 -9.47 9.97 20.84
CA PRO A 395 -10.74 10.26 21.50
C PRO A 395 -10.70 11.63 22.21
N LEU A 396 -11.88 12.23 22.42
CA LEU A 396 -12.00 13.40 23.29
C LEU A 396 -11.58 13.04 24.72
N ASP A 397 -10.92 13.97 25.39
CA ASP A 397 -10.60 13.94 26.81
C ASP A 397 -11.33 15.09 27.54
N ASP A 398 -11.17 15.18 28.86
CA ASP A 398 -11.81 16.23 29.68
C ASP A 398 -11.07 17.58 29.64
N ALA A 399 -9.96 17.67 28.90
CA ALA A 399 -9.16 18.89 28.87
C ALA A 399 -9.75 19.93 27.91
N PRO A 400 -9.60 21.24 28.21
CA PRO A 400 -10.18 22.29 27.39
C PRO A 400 -9.63 22.26 25.96
N VAL A 401 -10.52 22.58 25.02
CA VAL A 401 -10.23 22.69 23.59
C VAL A 401 -10.35 24.14 23.14
N ASP A 402 -9.54 24.54 22.16
CA ASP A 402 -9.50 25.90 21.63
C ASP A 402 -10.69 26.16 20.69
N ALA A 403 -11.11 25.12 19.96
CA ALA A 403 -12.35 25.11 19.20
C ALA A 403 -13.06 23.76 19.27
N ALA A 404 -14.38 23.78 19.17
CA ALA A 404 -15.21 22.61 18.97
C ALA A 404 -16.08 22.78 17.72
N VAL A 405 -15.92 21.86 16.78
CA VAL A 405 -16.65 21.77 15.53
C VAL A 405 -17.74 20.71 15.70
N VAL A 406 -19.00 21.11 15.50
CA VAL A 406 -20.15 20.20 15.55
C VAL A 406 -20.76 20.10 14.17
N CYS A 407 -20.76 18.89 13.61
CA CYS A 407 -21.30 18.61 12.29
C CYS A 407 -22.73 18.07 12.42
N ASP A 408 -23.67 18.67 11.71
CA ASP A 408 -25.09 18.30 11.79
C ASP A 408 -25.44 17.10 10.89
N ALA A 409 -24.55 16.74 9.96
CA ALA A 409 -24.73 15.68 8.98
C ALA A 409 -23.43 14.88 8.75
N PRO A 410 -23.51 13.61 8.30
CA PRO A 410 -22.34 12.76 8.05
C PRO A 410 -21.48 13.18 6.83
N ASP A 411 -21.79 14.30 6.18
CA ASP A 411 -21.03 14.87 5.06
C ASP A 411 -19.93 15.84 5.55
N TYR A 412 -19.28 15.48 6.66
CA TYR A 412 -18.15 16.22 7.24
C TYR A 412 -16.85 16.06 6.43
N ILE A 413 -16.90 15.24 5.37
CA ILE A 413 -15.87 15.06 4.34
C ILE A 413 -15.34 16.37 3.78
N ARG A 414 -16.20 17.38 3.74
CA ARG A 414 -15.90 18.67 3.11
C ARG A 414 -15.08 19.61 3.98
N ILE A 415 -14.90 19.34 5.28
CA ILE A 415 -14.03 20.15 6.15
C ILE A 415 -12.56 20.00 5.73
N LEU A 416 -12.17 18.82 5.26
CA LEU A 416 -10.81 18.48 4.86
C LEU A 416 -10.52 18.75 3.37
N HIS A 417 -11.48 19.26 2.60
CA HIS A 417 -11.31 19.52 1.17
C HIS A 417 -11.38 21.01 0.88
N SER A 418 -10.24 21.59 0.50
CA SER A 418 -10.16 22.98 0.02
C SER A 418 -11.01 23.17 -1.25
N PRO A 419 -11.59 24.37 -1.47
CA PRO A 419 -12.28 24.70 -2.72
C PRO A 419 -11.31 24.58 -3.91
N ILE A 420 -11.75 23.96 -5.00
CA ILE A 420 -10.99 23.90 -6.25
C ILE A 420 -11.14 25.24 -6.99
N VAL A 421 -10.02 25.86 -7.37
CA VAL A 421 -10.01 27.08 -8.19
C VAL A 421 -10.78 26.82 -9.50
N GLY A 422 -11.84 27.59 -9.74
CA GLY A 422 -12.65 27.51 -10.97
C GLY A 422 -13.89 26.60 -10.92
N ARG A 423 -14.31 26.12 -9.75
CA ARG A 423 -15.63 25.45 -9.56
C ARG A 423 -16.47 26.17 -8.49
N PRO A 424 -17.81 26.01 -8.49
CA PRO A 424 -18.68 26.62 -7.48
C PRO A 424 -18.25 26.25 -6.05
N GLU A 425 -18.36 27.20 -5.12
CA GLU A 425 -18.07 26.97 -3.70
C GLU A 425 -19.02 25.89 -3.13
N TYR A 426 -18.47 24.76 -2.72
CA TYR A 426 -19.21 23.71 -2.01
C TYR A 426 -19.03 23.80 -0.49
N THR A 427 -18.46 24.91 0.02
CA THR A 427 -18.23 25.22 1.44
C THR A 427 -19.33 26.13 2.00
N ALA A 428 -20.59 25.70 1.91
CA ALA A 428 -21.68 26.44 2.56
C ALA A 428 -21.55 26.30 4.10
N PRO A 429 -21.52 27.41 4.87
CA PRO A 429 -21.44 27.41 6.35
C PRO A 429 -22.61 26.69 7.06
N GLU A 430 -23.62 26.25 6.32
CA GLU A 430 -24.90 25.76 6.85
C GLU A 430 -24.86 24.31 7.38
N ARG A 431 -23.68 23.66 7.50
CA ARG A 431 -23.56 22.22 7.82
C ARG A 431 -22.70 21.86 9.03
N TYR A 432 -21.96 22.82 9.59
CA TYR A 432 -21.27 22.64 10.85
C TYR A 432 -21.23 23.96 11.63
N THR A 433 -21.24 23.86 12.95
CA THR A 433 -21.07 25.00 13.84
C THR A 433 -19.69 24.94 14.50
N VAL A 434 -19.06 26.10 14.65
CA VAL A 434 -17.79 26.23 15.40
C VAL A 434 -18.08 27.01 16.67
N THR A 435 -17.73 26.41 17.81
CA THR A 435 -17.78 27.05 19.13
C THR A 435 -16.34 27.17 19.66
N GLY A 436 -16.06 28.16 20.51
CA GLY A 436 -14.68 28.51 20.89
C GLY A 436 -14.06 29.52 19.91
N ASP A 437 -12.75 29.43 19.65
CA ASP A 437 -12.03 30.32 18.74
C ASP A 437 -12.01 29.78 17.29
N PRO A 438 -12.73 30.40 16.34
CA PRO A 438 -12.70 29.96 14.94
C PRO A 438 -11.31 30.06 14.27
N ALA A 439 -10.38 30.85 14.82
CA ALA A 439 -9.01 30.91 14.34
C ALA A 439 -8.22 29.62 14.63
N ALA A 440 -8.59 28.88 15.67
CA ALA A 440 -8.02 27.58 16.00
C ALA A 440 -8.29 26.55 14.88
N LEU A 441 -9.54 26.45 14.41
CA LEU A 441 -9.89 25.58 13.27
C LEU A 441 -9.14 26.01 12.00
N ARG A 442 -9.11 27.31 11.68
CA ARG A 442 -8.38 27.80 10.50
C ARG A 442 -6.89 27.50 10.56
N SER A 443 -6.28 27.61 11.74
CA SER A 443 -4.85 27.32 11.94
C SER A 443 -4.55 25.82 11.76
N LEU A 444 -5.43 24.95 12.26
CA LEU A 444 -5.33 23.51 12.01
C LEU A 444 -5.43 23.19 10.52
N LEU A 445 -6.44 23.74 9.84
CA LEU A 445 -6.67 23.50 8.41
C LEU A 445 -5.55 24.08 7.53
N ALA A 446 -4.94 25.19 7.94
CA ALA A 446 -3.78 25.77 7.25
C ALA A 446 -2.51 24.90 7.34
N CYS A 447 -2.47 23.92 8.26
CA CYS A 447 -1.40 22.94 8.36
C CYS A 447 -1.67 21.67 7.53
N LEU A 448 -2.74 21.64 6.72
CA LEU A 448 -3.08 20.53 5.84
C LEU A 448 -2.78 20.92 4.38
N ASP A 449 -2.14 20.05 3.60
CA ASP A 449 -2.01 20.15 2.13
C ASP A 449 -2.90 19.13 1.41
#